data_AF-A0A2S7XS72-F1
#
_entry.id   AF-A0A2S7XS72-F1
#
_cell.length_a   1.000
_cell.length_b   1.000
_cell.length_c   1.000
_cell.angle_alpha   90.00
_cell.angle_beta   90.00
_cell.angle_gamma   90.00
#
_symmetry.space_group_name_H-M   'P 1'
#
loop_
_entity.id
_entity.type
_entity.pdbx_description
1 polymer ?
#
loop_
_entity_poly.entity_id
_entity_poly.type
_entity_poly.pdbx_seq_one_letter_code
_entity_poly.pdbx_strand_id
1 'polypeptide(L)'
;MIWSSASSTDNKPTRHLFLPLPLLIQMGLAVGLFLLVMLLPVFVIEDLHSYLPLHNLLEALSIAAALMIFTVGWFSFGHIRSAHLQLLACAFFAAATLDFAQTLSYPGMPDVIATNDLMQAMSFWLPARFITALALLTAAELPAQIILTHRQRASLLIITMLSISILLLMGFYFQKLRHKVLR
;
A
#
# COMPACT_ATOMS: atom_id res chain seq x y z
N MET A 1 64.00 -24.27 -0.35
CA MET A 1 63.36 -25.61 -0.42
C MET A 1 62.76 -25.87 0.96
N ILE A 2 61.47 -26.11 1.20
CA ILE A 2 60.31 -26.39 0.36
C ILE A 2 59.09 -25.83 1.12
N TRP A 3 58.21 -25.26 0.31
CA TRP A 3 56.84 -24.84 0.58
C TRP A 3 55.99 -26.00 1.14
N SER A 4 55.15 -25.78 2.14
CA SER A 4 54.02 -26.69 2.42
C SER A 4 52.83 -25.89 2.92
N SER A 5 52.07 -25.36 1.96
CA SER A 5 50.76 -24.76 2.16
C SER A 5 49.77 -25.81 2.67
N ALA A 6 49.29 -25.64 3.90
CA ALA A 6 48.03 -26.24 4.31
C ALA A 6 46.91 -25.42 3.66
N SER A 7 46.39 -25.89 2.52
CA SER A 7 45.16 -25.37 1.93
C SER A 7 43.99 -25.73 2.83
N SER A 8 43.60 -24.82 3.72
CA SER A 8 42.28 -24.89 4.33
C SER A 8 41.26 -24.70 3.21
N THR A 9 40.66 -25.80 2.76
CA THR A 9 39.46 -25.77 1.93
C THR A 9 38.34 -25.18 2.78
N ASP A 10 38.25 -23.85 2.75
CA ASP A 10 37.12 -23.07 3.24
C ASP A 10 35.90 -23.49 2.43
N ASN A 11 35.22 -24.51 2.94
CA ASN A 11 34.00 -25.06 2.41
C ASN A 11 32.89 -24.06 2.73
N LYS A 12 32.83 -22.97 1.97
CA LYS A 12 31.74 -21.99 2.06
C LYS A 12 30.45 -22.77 1.83
N PRO A 13 29.52 -22.81 2.81
CA PRO A 13 28.25 -23.48 2.60
C PRO A 13 27.57 -22.77 1.44
N THR A 14 27.41 -23.50 0.35
CA THR A 14 26.51 -23.12 -0.74
C THR A 14 25.16 -22.89 -0.09
N ARG A 15 24.72 -21.63 0.02
CA ARG A 15 23.35 -21.33 0.44
C ARG A 15 22.45 -21.79 -0.70
N HIS A 16 22.16 -23.08 -0.75
CA HIS A 16 21.11 -23.61 -1.58
C HIS A 16 19.83 -22.90 -1.12
N LEU A 17 19.30 -22.07 -2.01
CA LEU A 17 18.09 -21.28 -1.88
C LEU A 17 16.88 -22.23 -1.84
N PHE A 18 16.82 -23.13 -0.86
CA PHE A 18 15.61 -23.87 -0.55
C PHE A 18 14.65 -22.86 0.07
N LEU A 19 13.73 -22.36 -0.76
CA LEU A 19 12.55 -21.64 -0.28
C LEU A 19 11.90 -22.54 0.77
N PRO A 20 11.83 -22.11 2.05
CA PRO A 20 11.34 -22.97 3.11
C PRO A 20 9.90 -23.35 2.77
N LEU A 21 9.55 -24.63 2.89
CA LEU A 21 8.21 -25.18 2.64
C LEU A 21 7.06 -24.28 3.15
N PRO A 22 7.11 -23.67 4.36
CA PRO A 22 6.07 -22.74 4.81
C PRO A 22 5.88 -21.50 3.91
N LEU A 23 6.94 -21.00 3.29
CA LEU A 23 6.86 -19.86 2.38
C LEU A 23 6.13 -20.22 1.08
N LEU A 24 6.38 -21.42 0.55
CA LEU A 24 5.65 -21.93 -0.62
C LEU A 24 4.16 -22.11 -0.33
N ILE A 25 3.82 -22.60 0.86
CA ILE A 25 2.43 -22.73 1.32
C ILE A 25 1.77 -21.34 1.45
N GLN A 26 2.46 -20.37 2.06
CA GLN A 26 1.98 -19.00 2.17
C GLN A 26 1.74 -18.35 0.80
N MET A 27 2.67 -18.54 -0.15
CA MET A 27 2.52 -18.05 -1.52
C MET A 27 1.33 -18.72 -2.22
N GLY A 28 1.17 -20.04 -2.10
CA GLY A 28 0.04 -20.77 -2.67
C GLY A 28 -1.31 -20.31 -2.11
N LEU A 29 -1.38 -20.07 -0.81
CA LEU A 29 -2.60 -19.60 -0.14
C LEU A 29 -2.94 -18.16 -0.54
N ALA A 30 -1.95 -17.28 -0.64
CA ALA A 30 -2.13 -15.91 -1.11
C ALA A 30 -2.62 -15.87 -2.57
N VAL A 31 -2.03 -16.68 -3.46
CA VAL A 31 -2.46 -16.79 -4.86
C VAL A 31 -3.85 -17.39 -4.96
N GLY A 32 -4.15 -18.44 -4.19
CA GLY A 32 -5.48 -19.07 -4.15
C GLY A 32 -6.57 -18.09 -3.70
N LEU A 33 -6.30 -17.31 -2.64
CA LEU A 33 -7.20 -16.25 -2.19
C LEU A 33 -7.38 -15.15 -3.24
N PHE A 34 -6.30 -14.72 -3.90
CA PHE A 34 -6.36 -13.73 -4.98
C PHE A 34 -7.24 -14.20 -6.14
N LEU A 35 -7.05 -15.45 -6.59
CA LEU A 35 -7.85 -16.05 -7.65
C LEU A 35 -9.31 -16.20 -7.25
N LEU A 36 -9.58 -16.64 -6.01
CA LEU A 36 -10.94 -16.74 -5.47
C LEU A 36 -11.66 -15.39 -5.53
N VAL A 37 -11.01 -14.32 -5.05
CA VAL A 37 -11.59 -12.96 -5.03
C VAL A 37 -11.81 -12.44 -6.45
N MET A 38 -10.93 -12.75 -7.40
CA MET A 38 -11.09 -12.39 -8.82
C MET A 38 -12.23 -13.15 -9.51
N LEU A 39 -12.46 -14.41 -9.13
CA LEU A 39 -13.50 -15.26 -9.73
C LEU A 39 -14.88 -15.04 -9.10
N LEU A 40 -14.95 -14.65 -7.82
CA LEU A 40 -16.21 -14.47 -7.08
C LEU A 40 -17.26 -13.62 -7.81
N PRO A 41 -16.93 -12.45 -8.42
CA PRO A 41 -17.90 -11.61 -9.11
C PRO A 41 -18.54 -12.32 -10.30
N VAL A 42 -17.75 -13.15 -11.02
CA VAL A 42 -18.20 -13.88 -12.22
C VAL A 42 -19.28 -14.91 -11.88
N PHE A 43 -19.27 -15.46 -10.67
CA PHE A 43 -20.22 -16.50 -10.26
C PHE A 43 -21.40 -16.00 -9.44
N VAL A 44 -21.32 -14.81 -8.86
CA VAL A 44 -22.28 -14.35 -7.83
C VAL A 44 -23.02 -13.07 -8.25
N ILE A 45 -22.52 -12.29 -9.21
CA ILE A 45 -23.01 -10.93 -9.47
C ILE A 45 -23.53 -10.81 -10.91
N GLU A 46 -24.85 -10.73 -11.05
CA GLU A 46 -25.51 -10.51 -12.35
C GLU A 46 -25.74 -9.01 -12.67
N ASP A 47 -25.83 -8.13 -11.63
CA ASP A 47 -26.20 -6.72 -11.79
C ASP A 47 -25.26 -5.73 -11.08
N LEU A 48 -24.89 -4.67 -11.80
CA LEU A 48 -23.94 -3.63 -11.35
C LEU A 48 -24.49 -2.75 -10.22
N HIS A 49 -25.81 -2.56 -10.16
CA HIS A 49 -26.47 -1.76 -9.12
C HIS A 49 -26.44 -2.42 -7.74
N SER A 50 -26.52 -3.75 -7.69
CA SER A 50 -26.46 -4.53 -6.46
C SER A 50 -25.04 -4.61 -5.90
N TYR A 51 -24.02 -4.41 -6.74
CA TYR A 51 -22.60 -4.46 -6.35
C TYR A 51 -22.10 -3.17 -5.69
N LEU A 52 -22.68 -2.02 -6.06
CA LEU A 52 -22.21 -0.70 -5.62
C LEU A 52 -22.17 -0.52 -4.08
N PRO A 53 -23.22 -0.93 -3.32
CA PRO A 53 -23.19 -0.85 -1.86
C PRO A 53 -22.14 -1.76 -1.23
N LEU A 54 -21.97 -2.97 -1.77
CA LEU A 54 -20.97 -3.93 -1.31
C LEU A 54 -19.55 -3.42 -1.58
N HIS A 55 -19.31 -2.85 -2.76
CA HIS A 55 -18.03 -2.21 -3.12
C HIS A 55 -17.67 -1.10 -2.12
N ASN A 56 -18.61 -0.17 -1.88
CA ASN A 56 -18.40 0.93 -0.94
C ASN A 56 -18.17 0.44 0.50
N LEU A 57 -18.86 -0.63 0.92
CA LEU A 57 -18.65 -1.23 2.23
C LEU A 57 -17.24 -1.82 2.36
N LEU A 58 -16.81 -2.61 1.36
CA LEU A 58 -15.46 -3.20 1.35
C LEU A 58 -14.37 -2.12 1.32
N GLU A 59 -14.60 -1.04 0.57
CA GLU A 59 -13.68 0.09 0.52
C GLU A 59 -13.61 0.82 1.87
N ALA A 60 -14.75 1.08 2.51
CA ALA A 60 -14.79 1.68 3.85
C ALA A 60 -14.09 0.81 4.90
N LEU A 61 -14.27 -0.52 4.86
CA LEU A 61 -13.57 -1.45 5.74
C LEU A 61 -12.05 -1.44 5.51
N SER A 62 -11.62 -1.37 4.25
CA SER A 62 -10.19 -1.25 3.89
C SER A 62 -9.58 0.05 4.41
N ILE A 63 -10.28 1.19 4.24
CA ILE A 63 -9.87 2.50 4.76
C ILE A 63 -9.77 2.46 6.30
N ALA A 64 -10.76 1.88 6.97
CA ALA A 64 -10.75 1.75 8.43
C ALA A 64 -9.56 0.91 8.92
N ALA A 65 -9.26 -0.21 8.26
CA ALA A 65 -8.10 -1.04 8.57
C ALA A 65 -6.78 -0.28 8.35
N ALA A 66 -6.66 0.47 7.26
CA ALA A 66 -5.48 1.29 6.97
C ALA A 66 -5.28 2.40 8.03
N LEU A 67 -6.35 3.04 8.49
CA LEU A 67 -6.31 4.01 9.59
C LEU A 67 -5.96 3.35 10.93
N MET A 68 -6.42 2.11 11.19
CA MET A 68 -5.99 1.34 12.36
C MET A 68 -4.49 1.05 12.32
N ILE A 69 -3.95 0.65 11.17
CA ILE A 69 -2.50 0.43 11.00
C ILE A 69 -1.73 1.72 11.26
N PHE A 70 -2.20 2.85 10.72
CA PHE A 70 -1.60 4.15 10.98
C PHE A 70 -1.66 4.50 12.47
N THR A 71 -2.81 4.42 13.11
CA THR A 71 -2.98 4.80 14.52
C THR A 71 -2.15 3.91 15.45
N VAL A 72 -2.17 2.59 15.26
CA VAL A 72 -1.34 1.66 16.04
C VAL A 72 0.14 1.93 15.79
N GLY A 73 0.58 2.04 14.54
CA GLY A 73 1.98 2.30 14.21
C GLY A 73 2.45 3.69 14.66
N TRP A 74 1.58 4.68 14.64
CA TRP A 74 1.87 6.08 15.00
C TRP A 74 1.72 6.37 16.50
N PHE A 75 0.91 5.63 17.25
CA PHE A 75 0.72 5.84 18.69
C PHE A 75 1.23 4.70 19.56
N SER A 76 1.79 3.63 19.00
CA SER A 76 2.33 2.50 19.78
C SER A 76 3.16 2.97 20.98
N PHE A 77 2.64 2.64 22.17
CA PHE A 77 3.11 3.06 23.48
C PHE A 77 4.18 2.09 23.99
N GLY A 78 5.42 2.21 23.50
CA GLY A 78 6.51 1.33 23.93
C GLY A 78 7.88 1.79 23.45
N HIS A 79 8.91 1.57 24.28
CA HIS A 79 10.19 2.30 24.25
C HIS A 79 11.15 2.04 23.08
N ILE A 80 10.81 1.25 22.07
CA ILE A 80 11.66 1.07 20.88
C ILE A 80 10.75 0.99 19.66
N ARG A 81 10.56 2.11 18.97
CA ARG A 81 9.72 2.15 17.76
C ARG A 81 10.59 2.05 16.52
N SER A 82 10.47 0.92 15.84
CA SER A 82 11.25 0.62 14.64
C SER A 82 10.84 1.53 13.48
N ALA A 83 11.82 1.90 12.66
CA ALA A 83 11.64 2.70 11.46
C ALA A 83 10.61 2.06 10.50
N HIS A 84 10.51 0.73 10.47
CA HIS A 84 9.58 0.00 9.60
C HIS A 84 8.14 0.32 9.96
N LEU A 85 7.79 0.21 11.24
CA LEU A 85 6.44 0.47 11.70
C LEU A 85 6.03 1.91 11.41
N GLN A 86 6.96 2.86 11.55
CA GLN A 86 6.71 4.26 11.24
C GLN A 86 6.46 4.48 9.73
N LEU A 87 7.28 3.86 8.88
CA LEU A 87 7.18 3.96 7.43
C LEU A 87 5.87 3.35 6.94
N LEU A 88 5.52 2.14 7.41
CA LEU A 88 4.24 1.51 7.10
C LEU A 88 3.08 2.39 7.58
N ALA A 89 3.13 2.90 8.81
CA ALA A 89 2.06 3.75 9.33
C ALA A 89 1.79 4.94 8.39
N CYS A 90 2.82 5.69 8.02
CA CYS A 90 2.65 6.84 7.13
C CYS A 90 2.17 6.44 5.72
N ALA A 91 2.64 5.31 5.18
CA ALA A 91 2.19 4.82 3.89
C ALA A 91 0.72 4.39 3.88
N PHE A 92 0.27 3.68 4.92
CA PHE A 92 -1.14 3.28 5.07
C PHE A 92 -2.04 4.48 5.32
N PHE A 93 -1.56 5.54 5.98
CA PHE A 93 -2.29 6.80 6.10
C PHE A 93 -2.48 7.50 4.75
N ALA A 94 -1.43 7.54 3.93
CA ALA A 94 -1.52 8.07 2.57
C ALA A 94 -2.48 7.25 1.71
N ALA A 95 -2.39 5.92 1.76
CA ALA A 95 -3.31 5.03 1.06
C ALA A 95 -4.76 5.24 1.51
N ALA A 96 -5.03 5.28 2.82
CA ALA A 96 -6.38 5.51 3.37
C ALA A 96 -7.00 6.84 2.87
N THR A 97 -6.19 7.90 2.81
CA THR A 97 -6.66 9.21 2.36
C THR A 97 -6.97 9.23 0.86
N LEU A 98 -6.15 8.54 0.06
CA LEU A 98 -6.34 8.44 -1.38
C LEU A 98 -7.49 7.49 -1.74
N ASP A 99 -7.63 6.36 -1.04
CA ASP A 99 -8.76 5.43 -1.18
C ASP A 99 -10.08 6.14 -0.82
N PHE A 100 -10.07 6.98 0.23
CA PHE A 100 -11.24 7.82 0.54
C PHE A 100 -11.58 8.81 -0.58
N ALA A 101 -10.56 9.46 -1.18
CA ALA A 101 -10.77 10.35 -2.32
C ALA A 101 -11.27 9.60 -3.57
N GLN A 102 -10.81 8.36 -3.77
CA GLN A 102 -11.31 7.47 -4.81
C GLN A 102 -12.79 7.13 -4.60
N THR A 103 -13.18 6.71 -3.40
CA THR A 103 -14.58 6.39 -3.06
C THR A 103 -15.50 7.56 -3.37
N LEU A 104 -15.09 8.77 -2.98
CA LEU A 104 -15.85 10.00 -3.24
C LEU A 104 -15.93 10.37 -4.72
N SER A 105 -14.97 9.93 -5.53
CA SER A 105 -14.90 10.21 -6.98
C SER A 105 -15.52 9.10 -7.84
N TYR A 106 -16.01 8.02 -7.23
CA TYR A 106 -16.53 6.86 -7.95
C TYR A 106 -17.91 7.15 -8.54
N PRO A 107 -18.18 6.73 -9.79
CA PRO A 107 -19.47 6.95 -10.44
C PRO A 107 -20.62 6.31 -9.64
N GLY A 108 -21.66 7.10 -9.33
CA GLY A 108 -22.82 6.68 -8.54
C GLY A 108 -22.88 7.27 -7.12
N MET A 109 -21.83 7.98 -6.67
CA MET A 109 -21.91 8.86 -5.49
C MET A 109 -22.51 10.24 -5.85
N PRO A 110 -23.11 10.97 -4.89
CA PRO A 110 -23.53 12.35 -5.11
C PRO A 110 -22.34 13.21 -5.57
N ASP A 111 -22.57 14.15 -6.48
CA ASP A 111 -21.53 15.09 -6.92
C ASP A 111 -21.19 16.06 -5.78
N VAL A 112 -20.29 15.67 -4.87
CA VAL A 112 -19.89 16.51 -3.72
C VAL A 112 -18.93 17.63 -4.14
N ILE A 113 -18.12 17.42 -5.19
CA ILE A 113 -17.05 18.35 -5.59
C ILE A 113 -17.04 18.61 -7.11
N ALA A 114 -17.28 17.59 -7.94
CA ALA A 114 -17.35 17.68 -9.40
C ALA A 114 -18.06 16.43 -9.96
N THR A 115 -18.36 16.39 -11.27
CA THR A 115 -18.99 15.22 -11.90
C THR A 115 -18.13 13.98 -11.72
N ASN A 116 -18.65 12.99 -11.00
CA ASN A 116 -17.93 11.76 -10.69
C ASN A 116 -17.66 10.94 -11.97
N ASP A 117 -16.39 10.59 -12.21
CA ASP A 117 -15.94 9.86 -13.39
C ASP A 117 -14.96 8.74 -12.98
N LEU A 118 -15.08 7.57 -13.60
CA LEU A 118 -14.23 6.41 -13.32
C LEU A 118 -12.74 6.73 -13.52
N MET A 119 -12.41 7.56 -14.51
CA MET A 119 -11.04 8.00 -14.76
C MET A 119 -10.48 8.86 -13.62
N GLN A 120 -11.33 9.65 -12.96
CA GLN A 120 -10.93 10.42 -11.78
C GLN A 120 -10.66 9.49 -10.59
N ALA A 121 -11.56 8.54 -10.32
CA ALA A 121 -11.35 7.54 -9.27
C ALA A 121 -10.04 6.75 -9.50
N MET A 122 -9.78 6.30 -10.73
CA MET A 122 -8.52 5.63 -11.10
C MET A 122 -7.27 6.47 -10.84
N SER A 123 -7.37 7.80 -10.98
CA SER A 123 -6.25 8.72 -10.72
C SER A 123 -5.84 8.76 -9.25
N PHE A 124 -6.73 8.39 -8.33
CA PHE A 124 -6.43 8.26 -6.89
C PHE A 124 -6.06 6.83 -6.49
N TRP A 125 -6.72 5.83 -7.09
CA TRP A 125 -6.47 4.42 -6.84
C TRP A 125 -5.02 4.01 -7.13
N LEU A 126 -4.51 4.38 -8.31
CA LEU A 126 -3.21 3.91 -8.76
C LEU A 126 -2.07 4.42 -7.85
N PRO A 127 -1.97 5.74 -7.53
CA PRO A 127 -0.98 6.23 -6.59
C PRO A 127 -1.07 5.60 -5.19
N ALA A 128 -2.28 5.35 -4.67
CA ALA A 128 -2.47 4.71 -3.37
C ALA A 128 -1.79 3.34 -3.30
N ARG A 129 -1.99 2.52 -4.35
CA ARG A 129 -1.39 1.19 -4.49
C ARG A 129 0.12 1.24 -4.70
N PHE A 130 0.61 2.19 -5.50
CA PHE A 130 2.05 2.38 -5.68
C PHE A 130 2.76 2.75 -4.37
N ILE A 131 2.17 3.66 -3.58
CA ILE A 131 2.74 4.07 -2.28
C ILE A 131 2.81 2.87 -1.33
N THR A 132 1.73 2.08 -1.23
CA THR A 132 1.72 0.90 -0.36
C THR A 132 2.71 -0.18 -0.81
N ALA A 133 2.82 -0.43 -2.12
CA ALA A 133 3.78 -1.39 -2.65
C ALA A 133 5.24 -0.97 -2.38
N LEU A 134 5.58 0.30 -2.65
CA LEU A 134 6.91 0.84 -2.37
C LEU A 134 7.22 0.84 -0.87
N ALA A 135 6.22 1.13 -0.03
CA ALA A 135 6.39 1.10 1.42
C ALA A 135 6.65 -0.31 1.95
N LEU A 136 5.93 -1.31 1.44
CA LEU A 136 6.16 -2.71 1.80
C LEU A 136 7.52 -3.21 1.31
N LEU A 137 7.92 -2.84 0.08
CA LEU A 137 9.23 -3.19 -0.47
C LEU A 137 10.37 -2.59 0.36
N THR A 138 10.29 -1.29 0.63
CA THR A 138 11.30 -0.59 1.45
C THR A 138 11.33 -1.14 2.87
N ALA A 139 10.19 -1.46 3.47
CA ALA A 139 10.14 -2.06 4.80
C ALA A 139 10.66 -3.50 4.86
N ALA A 140 10.58 -4.25 3.75
CA ALA A 140 11.13 -5.60 3.66
C ALA A 140 12.67 -5.60 3.60
N GLU A 141 13.26 -4.58 2.97
CA GLU A 141 14.72 -4.43 2.89
C GLU A 141 15.34 -3.76 4.13
N LEU A 142 14.54 -2.96 4.84
CA LEU A 142 15.07 -2.18 5.94
C LEU A 142 15.41 -3.12 7.15
N PRO A 143 16.49 -2.85 7.90
CA PRO A 143 16.82 -3.62 9.11
C PRO A 143 15.92 -3.26 10.31
N ALA A 144 15.35 -4.28 10.97
CA ALA A 144 14.37 -4.13 12.06
C ALA A 144 14.86 -3.31 13.28
N GLN A 145 16.17 -3.10 13.38
CA GLN A 145 16.83 -2.46 14.50
C GLN A 145 16.98 -0.93 14.33
N ILE A 146 16.61 -0.37 13.18
CA ILE A 146 16.72 1.09 12.97
C ILE A 146 15.65 1.80 13.80
N ILE A 147 16.10 2.67 14.71
CA ILE A 147 15.23 3.51 15.53
C ILE A 147 15.30 4.94 14.97
N LEU A 148 14.14 5.50 14.63
CA LEU A 148 14.06 6.88 14.15
C LEU A 148 14.02 7.86 15.33
N THR A 149 14.72 8.98 15.18
CA THR A 149 14.62 10.12 16.10
C THR A 149 13.27 10.84 15.96
N HIS A 150 12.86 11.59 16.98
CA HIS A 150 11.61 12.36 16.95
C HIS A 150 11.52 13.30 15.74
N ARG A 151 12.63 13.98 15.38
CA ARG A 151 12.70 14.88 14.21
C ARG A 151 12.47 14.13 12.90
N GLN A 152 13.14 13.00 12.70
CA GLN A 152 12.98 12.18 11.48
C GLN A 152 11.55 11.64 11.34
N ARG A 153 10.89 11.28 12.45
CA ARG A 153 9.48 10.85 12.43
C ARG A 153 8.54 11.97 12.00
N ALA A 154 8.73 13.17 12.57
CA ALA A 154 7.95 14.34 12.19
C ALA A 154 8.18 14.68 10.71
N SER A 155 9.44 14.65 10.24
CA SER A 155 9.76 14.85 8.83
C SER A 155 9.08 13.83 7.92
N LEU A 156 9.06 12.53 8.28
CA LEU A 156 8.37 11.51 7.49
C LEU A 156 6.87 11.80 7.37
N LEU A 157 6.21 12.18 8.46
CA LEU A 157 4.78 12.51 8.42
C LEU A 157 4.52 13.76 7.57
N ILE A 158 5.34 14.80 7.72
CA ILE A 158 5.25 16.02 6.90
C ILE A 158 5.42 15.68 5.42
N ILE A 159 6.43 14.88 5.08
CA ILE A 159 6.65 14.42 3.71
C ILE A 159 5.41 13.70 3.19
N THR A 160 4.86 12.75 3.95
CA THR A 160 3.65 12.05 3.51
C THR A 160 2.44 12.96 3.34
N MET A 161 2.25 13.94 4.22
CA MET A 161 1.16 14.92 4.09
C MET A 161 1.33 15.80 2.85
N LEU A 162 2.57 16.23 2.56
CA LEU A 162 2.89 16.96 1.34
C LEU A 162 2.65 16.10 0.09
N SER A 163 3.08 14.85 0.11
CA SER A 163 2.85 13.90 -1.00
C SER A 163 1.36 13.72 -1.26
N ILE A 164 0.54 13.50 -0.22
CA ILE A 164 -0.92 13.38 -0.33
C ILE A 164 -1.50 14.66 -0.92
N SER A 165 -1.12 15.82 -0.40
CA SER A 165 -1.60 17.13 -0.89
C SER A 165 -1.31 17.33 -2.38
N ILE A 166 -0.08 17.01 -2.81
CA ILE A 166 0.32 17.10 -4.22
C ILE A 166 -0.52 16.14 -5.10
N LEU A 167 -0.71 14.90 -4.67
CA LEU A 167 -1.48 13.90 -5.42
C LEU A 167 -2.96 14.29 -5.53
N LEU A 168 -3.55 14.80 -4.46
CA LEU A 168 -4.92 15.32 -4.49
C LEU A 168 -5.04 16.50 -5.46
N LEU A 169 -4.14 17.48 -5.38
CA LEU A 169 -4.12 18.63 -6.28
C LEU A 169 -3.95 18.19 -7.75
N MET A 170 -3.06 17.23 -8.02
CA MET A 170 -2.85 16.69 -9.36
C MET A 170 -4.11 16.00 -9.90
N GLY A 171 -4.78 15.17 -9.09
CA GLY A 171 -6.04 14.52 -9.46
C GLY A 171 -7.15 15.51 -9.80
N PHE A 172 -7.34 16.53 -8.96
CA PHE A 172 -8.33 17.59 -9.22
C PHE A 172 -7.97 18.48 -10.41
N TYR A 173 -6.68 18.80 -10.59
CA TYR A 173 -6.22 19.62 -11.72
C TYR A 173 -6.46 18.91 -13.05
N PHE A 174 -6.18 17.60 -13.11
CA PHE A 174 -6.41 16.79 -14.30
C PHE A 174 -7.89 16.76 -14.71
N GLN A 175 -8.80 16.62 -13.74
CA GLN A 175 -10.24 16.70 -14.00
C GLN A 175 -10.65 18.07 -14.55
N LYS A 176 -10.14 19.16 -13.96
CA LYS A 176 -10.47 20.53 -14.38
C LYS A 176 -10.03 20.83 -15.81
N LEU A 177 -8.87 20.34 -16.23
CA LEU A 177 -8.40 20.44 -17.61
C LEU A 177 -9.33 19.70 -18.58
N ARG A 178 -9.76 18.50 -18.21
CA ARG A 178 -10.64 17.68 -19.06
C ARG A 178 -11.97 18.38 -19.34
N HIS A 179 -12.61 18.95 -18.33
CA HIS A 179 -13.86 19.70 -18.53
C HIS A 179 -13.70 20.95 -19.39
N LYS A 180 -12.50 21.56 -19.45
CA LYS A 180 -12.22 22.69 -20.34
C LYS A 180 -11.95 22.28 -21.79
N VAL A 181 -11.36 21.10 -22.01
CA VAL A 181 -11.03 20.59 -23.36
C VAL A 181 -12.25 19.99 -24.06
N LEU A 182 -13.23 19.48 -23.31
CA LEU A 182 -14.45 18.87 -23.84
C LEU A 182 -15.62 19.86 -24.03
N ARG A 183 -15.39 21.17 -23.88
CA ARG A 183 -16.31 22.25 -24.28
C ARG A 183 -15.74 23.00 -25.47
#